data_AF-A0A5J4VW95-F1
#
_entry.id   AF-A0A5J4VW95-F1
#
_cell.length_a   1.000
_cell.length_b   1.000
_cell.length_c   1.000
_cell.angle_alpha   90.00
_cell.angle_beta   90.00
_cell.angle_gamma   90.00
#
_symmetry.space_group_name_H-M   'P 1'
#
loop_
_entity.id
_entity.type
_entity.pdbx_description
1 polymer ?
#
loop_
_entity_poly.entity_id
_entity_poly.type
_entity_poly.pdbx_seq_one_letter_code
_entity_poly.pdbx_strand_id
1 'polypeptide(L)'
;MIDSTDGLSNTSHDINSDKQNAIHNEADTDTNIELNKKIKELQDQVRILETEKEKEQQEKQIEKRRSDQLFERLKQNNEQFDYFLKCLGTQRKSLNIKRSEWVEMNNGLKQEEKGNEDQKNLIRRKKIEVCQNIVLKLLGVQNESSRIIAIEVGIIDSLIWIFASYPIEQIQPIHIWSFFTFTNQIGDETNQLIFNKKPYPQLLRLLDHPFTEVIDRSICGGIDKIFSLFQRNISKYSKDRACFCLGLLYKGQELPQSMNSLIAYLKLLLKDDTEWVNSNARIVLQFLSLNAVNRLEIDNPVIKVVVH
;
A
#
# COMPACT_ATOMS: atom_id res chain seq x y z
N MET A 1 109.10 32.38 -12.02
CA MET A 1 108.93 32.00 -13.43
C MET A 1 107.46 31.80 -13.66
N ILE A 2 106.93 32.60 -14.58
CA ILE A 2 105.56 32.67 -15.04
C ILE A 2 105.21 31.35 -15.72
N ASP A 3 104.05 30.75 -15.42
CA ASP A 3 103.15 30.43 -16.52
C ASP A 3 101.69 30.48 -16.04
N SER A 4 100.94 31.39 -16.66
CA SER A 4 99.55 31.69 -16.39
C SER A 4 98.72 30.99 -17.45
N THR A 5 97.86 30.07 -17.02
CA THR A 5 96.81 29.48 -17.85
C THR A 5 95.69 30.49 -18.09
N ASP A 6 95.38 30.67 -19.37
CA ASP A 6 94.14 31.26 -19.89
C ASP A 6 92.89 30.64 -19.25
N GLY A 7 91.83 31.44 -19.14
CA GLY A 7 90.52 30.95 -18.68
C GLY A 7 89.44 32.00 -18.51
N LEU A 8 89.26 32.90 -19.50
CA LEU A 8 88.03 33.68 -19.64
C LEU A 8 87.02 32.87 -20.46
N SER A 9 86.05 32.22 -19.81
CA SER A 9 84.64 32.12 -20.24
C SER A 9 83.90 31.01 -19.48
N ASN A 10 83.01 31.38 -18.56
CA ASN A 10 81.72 30.71 -18.29
C ASN A 10 81.10 31.29 -17.02
N THR A 11 80.37 32.40 -17.15
CA THR A 11 79.50 32.90 -16.07
C THR A 11 78.11 33.30 -16.57
N SER A 12 77.84 33.19 -17.88
CA SER A 12 76.57 33.62 -18.49
C SER A 12 75.63 32.47 -18.86
N HIS A 13 76.08 31.21 -18.84
CA HIS A 13 75.21 30.04 -19.10
C HIS A 13 74.63 29.42 -17.82
N ASP A 14 75.34 29.45 -16.69
CA ASP A 14 74.88 28.87 -15.42
C ASP A 14 73.80 29.74 -14.72
N ILE A 15 73.86 31.06 -14.85
CA ILE A 15 72.88 31.95 -14.19
C ILE A 15 71.47 31.79 -14.80
N ASN A 16 71.37 31.37 -16.06
CA ASN A 16 70.08 31.24 -16.75
C ASN A 16 69.42 29.88 -16.50
N SER A 17 70.20 28.80 -16.37
CA SER A 17 69.69 27.48 -15.97
C SER A 17 69.26 27.46 -14.50
N ASP A 18 70.02 28.10 -13.61
CA ASP A 18 69.66 28.20 -12.18
C ASP A 18 68.41 29.05 -11.96
N LYS A 19 68.23 30.14 -12.72
CA LYS A 19 66.99 30.93 -12.68
C LYS A 19 65.79 30.18 -13.26
N GLN A 20 65.95 29.45 -14.36
CA GLN A 20 64.87 28.64 -14.94
C GLN A 20 64.48 27.46 -14.03
N ASN A 21 65.45 26.79 -13.41
CA ASN A 21 65.19 25.74 -12.42
C ASN A 21 64.53 26.29 -11.15
N ALA A 22 64.93 27.48 -10.70
CA ALA A 22 64.27 28.14 -9.56
C ALA A 22 62.81 28.47 -9.88
N ILE A 23 62.53 29.08 -11.04
CA ILE A 23 61.16 29.42 -11.47
C ILE A 23 60.31 28.16 -11.68
N HIS A 24 60.87 27.09 -12.23
CA HIS A 24 60.16 25.83 -12.44
C HIS A 24 59.83 25.15 -11.10
N ASN A 25 60.78 25.09 -10.18
CA ASN A 25 60.56 24.57 -8.82
C ASN A 25 59.55 25.41 -8.02
N GLU A 26 59.56 26.73 -8.19
CA GLU A 26 58.62 27.65 -7.51
C GLU A 26 57.18 27.47 -8.03
N ALA A 27 57.01 27.33 -9.35
CA ALA A 27 55.73 27.03 -10.00
C ALA A 27 55.19 25.63 -9.64
N ASP A 28 56.07 24.63 -9.47
CA ASP A 28 55.72 23.29 -9.01
C ASP A 28 55.35 23.25 -7.52
N THR A 29 55.94 24.12 -6.69
CA THR A 29 55.54 24.27 -5.29
C THR A 29 54.19 24.97 -5.15
N ASP A 30 53.90 26.00 -5.96
CA ASP A 30 52.62 26.72 -5.91
C ASP A 30 51.45 25.83 -6.40
N THR A 31 51.65 25.05 -7.46
CA THR A 31 50.66 24.06 -7.89
C THR A 31 50.44 22.96 -6.84
N ASN A 32 51.49 22.49 -6.15
CA ASN A 32 51.35 21.55 -5.05
C ASN A 32 50.58 22.14 -3.86
N ILE A 33 50.80 23.41 -3.52
CA ILE A 33 50.07 24.09 -2.45
C ILE A 33 48.57 24.19 -2.81
N GLU A 34 48.26 24.54 -4.05
CA GLU A 34 46.87 24.63 -4.51
C GLU A 34 46.18 23.26 -4.59
N LEU A 35 46.89 22.23 -5.04
CA LEU A 35 46.39 20.85 -5.05
C LEU A 35 46.08 20.36 -3.63
N ASN A 36 46.98 20.61 -2.67
CA ASN A 36 46.80 20.24 -1.27
C ASN A 36 45.63 20.99 -0.62
N LYS A 37 45.43 22.26 -0.97
CA LYS A 37 44.26 23.03 -0.52
C LYS A 37 42.96 22.41 -1.04
N LYS A 38 42.93 22.00 -2.30
CA LYS A 38 41.76 21.38 -2.94
C LYS A 38 41.46 19.98 -2.41
N ILE A 39 42.51 19.20 -2.11
CA ILE A 39 42.38 17.90 -1.42
C ILE A 39 41.74 18.10 -0.04
N LYS A 40 42.17 19.11 0.70
CA LYS A 40 41.61 19.42 2.02
C LYS A 40 40.13 19.84 1.93
N GLU A 41 39.76 20.69 0.99
CA GLU A 41 38.36 21.07 0.74
C GLU A 41 37.49 19.86 0.37
N LEU A 42 37.99 18.96 -0.49
CA LEU A 42 37.27 17.74 -0.86
C LEU A 42 37.13 16.78 0.33
N GLN A 43 38.16 16.66 1.17
CA GLN A 43 38.09 15.86 2.40
C GLN A 43 37.05 16.40 3.39
N ASP A 44 36.97 17.73 3.53
CA ASP A 44 35.96 18.38 4.37
C ASP A 44 34.54 18.18 3.81
N GLN A 45 34.35 18.27 2.48
CA GLN A 45 33.08 17.98 1.83
C GLN A 45 32.63 16.53 1.99
N VAL A 46 33.54 15.57 1.82
CA VAL A 46 33.25 14.14 2.04
C VAL A 46 32.80 13.90 3.47
N ARG A 47 33.47 14.51 4.46
CA ARG A 47 33.10 14.38 5.87
C ARG A 47 31.69 14.91 6.15
N ILE A 48 31.32 16.05 5.54
CA ILE A 48 29.97 16.63 5.65
C ILE A 48 28.92 15.68 5.04
N LEU A 49 29.18 15.17 3.83
CA LEU A 49 28.27 14.24 3.15
C LEU A 49 28.08 12.93 3.92
N GLU A 50 29.14 12.40 4.53
CA GLU A 50 29.05 11.23 5.41
C GLU A 50 28.17 11.50 6.62
N THR A 51 28.30 12.69 7.24
CA THR A 51 27.45 13.06 8.38
C THR A 51 25.98 13.27 7.98
N GLU A 52 25.72 13.86 6.81
CA GLU A 52 24.36 14.03 6.29
C GLU A 52 23.71 12.68 5.98
N LYS A 53 24.45 11.76 5.36
CA LYS A 53 23.98 10.40 5.06
C LYS A 53 23.65 9.61 6.33
N GLU A 54 24.46 9.75 7.38
CA GLU A 54 24.19 9.14 8.69
C GLU A 54 22.92 9.72 9.33
N LYS A 55 22.73 11.05 9.27
CA LYS A 55 21.50 11.70 9.75
C LYS A 55 20.27 11.22 8.98
N GLU A 56 20.33 11.15 7.65
CA GLU A 56 19.23 10.68 6.82
C GLU A 56 18.88 9.21 7.14
N GLN A 57 19.87 8.35 7.38
CA GLN A 57 19.64 6.98 7.83
C GLN A 57 19.00 6.91 9.21
N GLN A 58 19.43 7.76 10.15
CA GLN A 58 18.81 7.85 11.47
C GLN A 58 17.36 8.32 11.38
N GLU A 59 17.06 9.34 10.57
CA GLU A 59 15.70 9.84 10.35
C GLU A 59 14.79 8.75 9.77
N LYS A 60 15.25 8.03 8.73
CA LYS A 60 14.51 6.88 8.17
C LYS A 60 14.25 5.79 9.22
N GLN A 61 15.22 5.50 10.08
CA GLN A 61 15.02 4.54 11.18
C GLN A 61 14.02 5.03 12.22
N ILE A 62 14.05 6.32 12.56
CA ILE A 62 13.10 6.94 13.50
C ILE A 62 11.68 6.90 12.92
N GLU A 63 11.52 7.25 11.65
CA GLU A 63 10.23 7.22 10.96
C GLU A 63 9.68 5.78 10.89
N LYS A 64 10.51 4.81 10.51
CA LYS A 64 10.13 3.39 10.53
C LYS A 64 9.67 2.95 11.92
N ARG A 65 10.45 3.26 12.98
CA ARG A 65 10.06 2.94 14.36
C ARG A 65 8.75 3.60 14.78
N ARG A 66 8.50 4.85 14.36
CA ARG A 66 7.22 5.55 14.63
C ARG A 66 6.06 4.86 13.91
N SER A 67 6.27 4.44 12.66
CA SER A 67 5.28 3.67 11.89
C SER A 67 4.97 2.34 12.57
N ASP A 68 5.99 1.58 12.99
CA ASP A 68 5.82 0.30 13.69
C ASP A 68 5.08 0.48 15.03
N GLN A 69 5.41 1.51 15.80
CA GLN A 69 4.71 1.84 17.05
C GLN A 69 3.26 2.25 16.83
N LEU A 70 2.98 3.02 15.77
CA LEU A 70 1.61 3.38 15.40
C LEU A 70 0.82 2.14 14.99
N PHE A 71 1.42 1.25 14.22
CA PHE A 71 0.84 -0.02 13.79
C PHE A 71 0.43 -0.89 14.99
N GLU A 72 1.31 -1.06 15.98
CA GLU A 72 1.01 -1.83 17.19
C GLU A 72 -0.11 -1.22 18.04
N ARG A 73 -0.15 0.12 18.19
CA ARG A 73 -1.25 0.79 18.90
C ARG A 73 -2.59 0.61 18.20
N LEU A 74 -2.59 0.73 16.87
CA LEU A 74 -3.81 0.53 16.07
C LEU A 74 -4.29 -0.92 16.21
N LYS A 75 -3.37 -1.90 16.11
CA LYS A 75 -3.67 -3.32 16.30
C LYS A 75 -4.31 -3.60 17.67
N GLN A 76 -3.72 -3.10 18.76
CA GLN A 76 -4.28 -3.27 20.11
C GLN A 76 -5.67 -2.65 20.26
N ASN A 77 -5.89 -1.45 19.72
CA ASN A 77 -7.21 -0.82 19.74
C ASN A 77 -8.26 -1.63 18.97
N ASN A 78 -7.87 -2.26 17.85
CA ASN A 78 -8.77 -3.10 17.07
C ASN A 78 -9.09 -4.42 17.77
N GLU A 79 -8.11 -5.10 18.35
CA GLU A 79 -8.34 -6.33 19.14
C GLU A 79 -9.29 -6.06 20.32
N GLN A 80 -9.12 -4.92 21.00
CA GLN A 80 -10.05 -4.49 22.05
C GLN A 80 -11.46 -4.23 21.50
N PHE A 81 -11.56 -3.66 20.31
CA PHE A 81 -12.84 -3.39 19.68
C PHE A 81 -13.53 -4.68 19.22
N ASP A 82 -12.85 -5.59 18.53
CA ASP A 82 -13.41 -6.89 18.13
C ASP A 82 -13.87 -7.72 19.35
N TYR A 83 -13.09 -7.70 20.44
CA TYR A 83 -13.52 -8.27 21.72
C TYR A 83 -14.79 -7.60 22.26
N PHE A 84 -14.84 -6.26 22.25
CA PHE A 84 -16.00 -5.48 22.69
C PHE A 84 -17.27 -5.83 21.88
N LEU A 85 -17.14 -5.99 20.56
CA LEU A 85 -18.25 -6.35 19.69
C LEU A 85 -18.74 -7.78 19.92
N LYS A 86 -17.81 -8.70 20.14
CA LYS A 86 -18.13 -10.08 20.53
C LYS A 86 -18.92 -10.12 21.84
N CYS A 87 -18.53 -9.29 22.82
CA CYS A 87 -19.27 -9.15 24.07
C CYS A 87 -20.67 -8.57 23.85
N LEU A 88 -20.82 -7.51 23.05
CA LEU A 88 -22.11 -6.89 22.79
C LEU A 88 -23.08 -7.75 21.98
N GLY A 89 -22.57 -8.64 21.13
CA GLY A 89 -23.39 -9.60 20.39
C GLY A 89 -24.25 -10.51 21.28
N THR A 90 -23.96 -10.59 22.58
CA THR A 90 -24.72 -11.36 23.58
C THR A 90 -25.92 -10.61 24.17
N GLN A 91 -26.00 -9.27 24.03
CA GLN A 91 -27.07 -8.42 24.57
C GLN A 91 -27.96 -7.87 23.45
N ARG A 92 -28.64 -8.75 22.70
CA ARG A 92 -29.49 -8.34 21.57
C ARG A 92 -30.80 -7.69 22.04
N LYS A 93 -30.87 -6.35 21.97
CA LYS A 93 -32.15 -5.61 21.92
C LYS A 93 -32.27 -4.90 20.57
N SER A 94 -33.43 -5.00 19.92
CA SER A 94 -33.75 -4.22 18.73
C SER A 94 -33.85 -2.74 19.09
N LEU A 95 -33.00 -1.90 18.50
CA LEU A 95 -33.09 -0.45 18.65
C LEU A 95 -33.88 0.12 17.48
N ASN A 96 -35.02 0.74 17.76
CA ASN A 96 -35.74 1.54 16.77
C ASN A 96 -35.02 2.88 16.61
N ILE A 97 -34.29 3.06 15.50
CA ILE A 97 -33.42 4.22 15.27
C ILE A 97 -34.14 5.18 14.32
N LYS A 98 -34.25 6.44 14.73
CA LYS A 98 -34.92 7.46 13.92
C LYS A 98 -34.03 7.90 12.77
N ARG A 99 -34.64 8.31 11.65
CA ARG A 99 -33.95 8.92 10.50
C ARG A 99 -33.07 10.10 10.92
N SER A 100 -33.50 10.92 11.88
CA SER A 100 -32.73 12.07 12.39
C SER A 100 -31.39 11.65 12.99
N GLU A 101 -31.34 10.53 13.71
CA GLU A 101 -30.10 10.01 14.28
C GLU A 101 -29.11 9.57 13.18
N TRP A 102 -29.62 9.00 12.09
CA TRP A 102 -28.80 8.66 10.91
C TRP A 102 -28.28 9.91 10.20
N VAL A 103 -29.08 10.97 10.11
CA VAL A 103 -28.65 12.26 9.56
C VAL A 103 -27.54 12.87 10.41
N GLU A 104 -27.66 12.86 11.73
CA GLU A 104 -26.63 13.35 12.64
C GLU A 104 -25.31 12.58 12.48
N MET A 105 -25.37 11.25 12.43
CA MET A 105 -24.19 10.42 12.16
C MET A 105 -23.58 10.75 10.80
N ASN A 106 -24.39 10.90 9.74
CA ASN A 106 -23.87 11.25 8.42
C ASN A 106 -23.18 12.62 8.41
N ASN A 107 -23.75 13.60 9.09
CA ASN A 107 -23.15 14.92 9.22
C ASN A 107 -21.81 14.86 9.97
N GLY A 108 -21.72 14.00 11.00
CA GLY A 108 -20.46 13.73 11.71
C GLY A 108 -19.38 13.14 10.79
N LEU A 109 -19.73 12.17 9.94
CA LEU A 109 -18.78 11.60 8.95
C LEU A 109 -18.31 12.64 7.93
N LYS A 110 -19.20 13.52 7.47
CA LYS A 110 -18.92 14.57 6.47
C LYS A 110 -18.16 15.77 7.02
N GLN A 111 -17.93 15.83 8.33
CA GLN A 111 -17.24 16.96 8.94
C GLN A 111 -15.84 17.14 8.32
N GLU A 112 -15.55 18.33 7.80
CA GLU A 112 -14.27 18.66 7.20
C GLU A 112 -13.16 18.77 8.27
N GLU A 113 -11.99 18.20 7.99
CA GLU A 113 -10.82 18.23 8.87
C GLU A 113 -10.06 19.55 8.75
N LYS A 114 -10.63 20.60 9.33
CA LYS A 114 -10.05 21.95 9.35
C LYS A 114 -9.36 22.28 10.67
N GLY A 115 -8.42 23.23 10.61
CA GLY A 115 -7.68 23.73 11.76
C GLY A 115 -6.26 23.17 11.87
N ASN A 116 -5.68 23.29 13.06
CA ASN A 116 -4.36 22.72 13.37
C ASN A 116 -4.43 21.18 13.52
N GLU A 117 -3.27 20.53 13.66
CA GLU A 117 -3.21 19.06 13.67
C GLU A 117 -3.99 18.45 14.85
N ASP A 118 -3.98 19.08 16.02
CA ASP A 118 -4.76 18.63 17.19
C ASP A 118 -6.27 18.73 16.94
N GLN A 119 -6.73 19.82 16.31
CA GLN A 119 -8.12 20.01 15.92
C GLN A 119 -8.54 18.98 14.86
N LYS A 120 -7.70 18.73 13.85
CA LYS A 120 -7.95 17.67 12.85
C LYS A 120 -8.03 16.29 13.50
N ASN A 121 -7.11 15.98 14.41
CA ASN A 121 -7.10 14.70 15.14
C ASN A 121 -8.34 14.52 16.03
N LEU A 122 -8.84 15.60 16.64
CA LEU A 122 -10.10 15.57 17.37
C LEU A 122 -11.28 15.26 16.44
N ILE A 123 -11.32 15.85 15.24
CA ILE A 123 -12.35 15.58 14.23
C ILE A 123 -12.28 14.13 13.76
N ARG A 124 -11.08 13.62 13.45
CA ARG A 124 -10.87 12.20 13.09
C ARG A 124 -11.37 11.24 14.17
N ARG A 125 -11.08 11.54 15.45
CA ARG A 125 -11.58 10.75 16.58
C ARG A 125 -13.12 10.71 16.63
N LYS A 126 -13.78 11.86 16.43
CA LYS A 126 -15.25 11.92 16.36
C LYS A 126 -15.81 11.08 15.22
N LYS A 127 -15.16 11.08 14.04
CA LYS A 127 -15.57 10.22 12.92
C LYS A 127 -15.45 8.73 13.25
N ILE A 128 -14.40 8.35 13.98
CA ILE A 128 -14.23 6.99 14.49
C ILE A 128 -15.39 6.62 15.44
N GLU A 129 -15.71 7.48 16.40
CA GLU A 129 -16.84 7.28 17.33
C GLU A 129 -18.17 7.14 16.58
N VAL A 130 -18.38 7.93 15.52
CA VAL A 130 -19.56 7.79 14.65
C VAL A 130 -19.58 6.42 13.96
N CYS A 131 -18.44 5.95 13.42
CA CYS A 131 -18.36 4.61 12.83
C CYS A 131 -18.66 3.50 13.84
N GLN A 132 -18.17 3.63 15.08
CA GLN A 132 -18.51 2.70 16.17
C GLN A 132 -20.01 2.69 16.44
N ASN A 133 -20.63 3.87 16.53
CA ASN A 133 -22.05 4.01 16.78
C ASN A 133 -22.92 3.40 15.65
N ILE A 134 -22.54 3.64 14.39
CA ILE A 134 -23.17 3.00 13.22
C ILE A 134 -23.17 1.49 13.39
N VAL A 135 -22.02 0.91 13.76
CA VAL A 135 -21.97 -0.53 13.89
C VAL A 135 -22.83 -1.01 15.05
N LEU A 136 -22.70 -0.40 16.22
CA LEU A 136 -23.50 -0.76 17.41
C LEU A 136 -25.00 -0.79 17.09
N LYS A 137 -25.46 0.20 16.32
CA LYS A 137 -26.84 0.33 15.87
C LYS A 137 -27.27 -0.75 14.86
N LEU A 138 -26.36 -1.28 14.06
CA LEU A 138 -26.64 -2.29 13.04
C LEU A 138 -26.27 -3.72 13.46
N LEU A 139 -25.74 -3.90 14.66
CA LEU A 139 -25.32 -5.19 15.21
C LEU A 139 -26.54 -6.01 15.67
N GLY A 140 -27.04 -6.90 14.79
CA GLY A 140 -28.20 -7.76 15.09
C GLY A 140 -28.93 -8.22 13.82
N VAL A 141 -29.77 -9.26 13.89
CA VAL A 141 -30.27 -10.02 12.72
C VAL A 141 -31.46 -9.34 12.00
N GLN A 142 -32.04 -8.25 12.53
CA GLN A 142 -33.31 -7.70 12.04
C GLN A 142 -33.33 -6.17 12.01
N ASN A 143 -32.61 -5.57 11.05
CA ASN A 143 -32.52 -4.10 10.90
C ASN A 143 -32.52 -3.65 9.41
N GLU A 144 -33.12 -4.43 8.50
CA GLU A 144 -33.12 -4.09 7.07
C GLU A 144 -33.66 -2.67 6.79
N SER A 145 -34.81 -2.30 7.35
CA SER A 145 -35.36 -0.95 7.21
C SER A 145 -34.42 0.14 7.74
N SER A 146 -33.73 -0.10 8.87
CA SER A 146 -32.74 0.83 9.43
C SER A 146 -31.54 1.00 8.50
N ARG A 147 -31.09 -0.08 7.84
CA ARG A 147 -30.00 -0.04 6.85
C ARG A 147 -30.40 0.76 5.63
N ILE A 148 -31.60 0.53 5.10
CA ILE A 148 -32.14 1.29 3.97
C ILE A 148 -32.17 2.78 4.31
N ILE A 149 -32.71 3.16 5.47
CA ILE A 149 -32.73 4.57 5.91
C ILE A 149 -31.31 5.15 6.00
N ALA A 150 -30.37 4.42 6.60
CA ALA A 150 -28.97 4.85 6.71
C ALA A 150 -28.30 5.02 5.34
N ILE A 151 -28.59 4.14 4.37
CA ILE A 151 -28.10 4.24 2.99
C ILE A 151 -28.71 5.47 2.30
N GLU A 152 -30.02 5.67 2.44
CA GLU A 152 -30.74 6.80 1.84
C GLU A 152 -30.24 8.16 2.33
N VAL A 153 -29.92 8.28 3.63
CA VAL A 153 -29.37 9.54 4.16
C VAL A 153 -27.91 9.76 3.73
N GLY A 154 -27.26 8.76 3.14
CA GLY A 154 -25.94 8.87 2.53
C GLY A 154 -24.77 8.40 3.40
N ILE A 155 -24.99 7.52 4.39
CA ILE A 155 -23.90 6.96 5.21
C ILE A 155 -22.90 6.21 4.33
N ILE A 156 -23.39 5.36 3.41
CA ILE A 156 -22.51 4.60 2.50
C ILE A 156 -21.69 5.53 1.62
N ASP A 157 -22.28 6.60 1.08
CA ASP A 157 -21.55 7.57 0.27
C ASP A 157 -20.42 8.23 1.08
N SER A 158 -20.68 8.57 2.34
CA SER A 158 -19.67 9.13 3.24
C SER A 158 -18.53 8.16 3.56
N LEU A 159 -18.85 6.87 3.77
CA LEU A 159 -17.83 5.84 4.00
C LEU A 159 -16.97 5.60 2.75
N ILE A 160 -17.60 5.54 1.56
CA ILE A 160 -16.89 5.47 0.28
C ILE A 160 -15.97 6.69 0.11
N TRP A 161 -16.45 7.88 0.46
CA TRP A 161 -15.64 9.10 0.39
C TRP A 161 -14.45 9.06 1.36
N ILE A 162 -14.60 8.51 2.57
CA ILE A 162 -13.47 8.29 3.50
C ILE A 162 -12.42 7.38 2.85
N PHE A 163 -12.83 6.24 2.29
CA PHE A 163 -11.91 5.32 1.61
C PHE A 163 -11.22 5.95 0.39
N ALA A 164 -11.89 6.89 -0.29
CA ALA A 164 -11.33 7.61 -1.42
C ALA A 164 -10.36 8.73 -1.00
N SER A 165 -10.67 9.46 0.05
CA SER A 165 -10.00 10.73 0.40
C SER A 165 -8.83 10.56 1.38
N TYR A 166 -8.88 9.56 2.26
CA TYR A 166 -7.84 9.39 3.27
C TYR A 166 -6.58 8.75 2.68
N PRO A 167 -5.37 9.07 3.18
CA PRO A 167 -4.20 8.22 3.03
C PRO A 167 -4.49 6.81 3.53
N ILE A 168 -3.92 5.78 2.90
CA ILE A 168 -4.31 4.38 3.18
C ILE A 168 -4.03 4.02 4.66
N GLU A 169 -2.97 4.56 5.23
CA GLU A 169 -2.51 4.35 6.61
C GLU A 169 -3.46 4.95 7.65
N GLN A 170 -4.29 5.92 7.26
CA GLN A 170 -5.28 6.55 8.15
C GLN A 170 -6.61 5.79 8.17
N ILE A 171 -6.80 4.81 7.28
CA ILE A 171 -8.02 4.02 7.21
C ILE A 171 -7.97 2.92 8.28
N GLN A 172 -8.57 3.22 9.44
CA GLN A 172 -8.69 2.26 10.53
C GLN A 172 -9.73 1.15 10.23
N PRO A 173 -9.57 -0.07 10.80
CA PRO A 173 -10.53 -1.17 10.66
C PRO A 173 -11.97 -0.82 10.98
N ILE A 174 -12.20 0.10 11.91
CA ILE A 174 -13.56 0.56 12.23
C ILE A 174 -14.30 1.20 11.05
N HIS A 175 -13.58 1.87 10.14
CA HIS A 175 -14.19 2.47 8.95
C HIS A 175 -14.70 1.39 7.99
N ILE A 176 -13.91 0.34 7.76
CA ILE A 176 -14.37 -0.76 6.90
C ILE A 176 -15.40 -1.62 7.60
N TRP A 177 -15.33 -1.75 8.93
CA TRP A 177 -16.29 -2.56 9.68
C TRP A 177 -17.67 -1.90 9.71
N SER A 178 -17.74 -0.57 9.83
CA SER A 178 -18.99 0.15 9.68
C SER A 178 -19.61 -0.06 8.30
N PHE A 179 -18.83 -0.04 7.22
CA PHE A 179 -19.30 -0.40 5.88
C PHE A 179 -19.75 -1.88 5.79
N PHE A 180 -18.92 -2.80 6.28
CA PHE A 180 -19.18 -4.24 6.25
C PHE A 180 -20.48 -4.63 6.95
N THR A 181 -20.87 -3.90 8.00
CA THR A 181 -22.13 -4.21 8.69
C THR A 181 -23.34 -4.12 7.78
N PHE A 182 -23.32 -3.26 6.76
CA PHE A 182 -24.38 -3.16 5.76
C PHE A 182 -24.37 -4.33 4.76
N THR A 183 -23.21 -4.90 4.44
CA THR A 183 -23.07 -5.97 3.45
C THR A 183 -23.20 -7.38 4.05
N ASN A 184 -22.99 -7.53 5.36
CA ASN A 184 -22.98 -8.83 6.04
C ASN A 184 -24.37 -9.44 6.32
N GLN A 185 -25.49 -8.76 6.00
CA GLN A 185 -26.82 -9.33 6.19
C GLN A 185 -27.72 -9.17 4.95
N ILE A 186 -28.49 -10.24 4.73
CA ILE A 186 -29.00 -10.75 3.45
C ILE A 186 -30.34 -10.08 3.12
N GLY A 187 -30.31 -8.79 2.79
CA GLY A 187 -31.43 -8.10 2.16
C GLY A 187 -31.11 -7.82 0.70
N ASP A 188 -31.85 -8.38 -0.25
CA ASP A 188 -31.61 -8.19 -1.69
C ASP A 188 -31.68 -6.70 -2.06
N GLU A 189 -32.59 -5.95 -1.45
CA GLU A 189 -32.74 -4.51 -1.65
C GLU A 189 -31.52 -3.73 -1.11
N THR A 190 -31.07 -4.02 0.11
CA THR A 190 -29.89 -3.38 0.70
C THR A 190 -28.66 -3.62 -0.19
N ASN A 191 -28.47 -4.85 -0.68
CA ASN A 191 -27.39 -5.19 -1.58
C ASN A 191 -27.47 -4.44 -2.91
N GLN A 192 -28.67 -4.33 -3.49
CA GLN A 192 -28.90 -3.59 -4.73
C GLN A 192 -28.62 -2.10 -4.57
N LEU A 193 -29.03 -1.50 -3.45
CA LEU A 193 -28.73 -0.09 -3.14
C LEU A 193 -27.23 0.15 -3.02
N ILE A 194 -26.50 -0.71 -2.28
CA ILE A 194 -25.05 -0.61 -2.13
C ILE A 194 -24.35 -0.82 -3.48
N PHE A 195 -24.80 -1.77 -4.30
CA PHE A 195 -24.27 -1.98 -5.65
C PHE A 195 -24.35 -0.69 -6.48
N ASN A 196 -25.49 0.01 -6.41
CA ASN A 196 -25.70 1.27 -7.12
C ASN A 196 -24.82 2.42 -6.62
N LYS A 197 -24.30 2.35 -5.38
CA LYS A 197 -23.30 3.30 -4.86
C LYS A 197 -21.90 3.10 -5.45
N LYS A 198 -21.65 1.99 -6.15
CA LYS A 198 -20.38 1.66 -6.81
C LYS A 198 -19.16 1.78 -5.89
N PRO A 199 -19.15 1.10 -4.72
CA PRO A 199 -18.04 1.20 -3.76
C PRO A 199 -16.74 0.54 -4.24
N TYR A 200 -16.81 -0.25 -5.32
CA TYR A 200 -15.75 -1.16 -5.75
C TYR A 200 -14.38 -0.50 -5.97
N PRO A 201 -14.25 0.64 -6.66
CA PRO A 201 -12.93 1.25 -6.86
C PRO A 201 -12.25 1.58 -5.53
N GLN A 202 -13.03 2.06 -4.55
CA GLN A 202 -12.53 2.40 -3.23
C GLN A 202 -12.24 1.16 -2.39
N LEU A 203 -13.06 0.11 -2.48
CA LEU A 203 -12.80 -1.16 -1.80
C LEU A 203 -11.56 -1.86 -2.37
N LEU A 204 -11.33 -1.81 -3.68
CA LEU A 204 -10.13 -2.36 -4.33
C LEU A 204 -8.85 -1.68 -3.82
N ARG A 205 -8.88 -0.37 -3.58
CA ARG A 205 -7.75 0.36 -2.98
C ARG A 205 -7.38 -0.18 -1.59
N LEU A 206 -8.34 -0.73 -0.83
CA LEU A 206 -8.09 -1.27 0.50
C LEU A 206 -7.36 -2.63 0.48
N LEU A 207 -7.17 -3.25 -0.69
CA LEU A 207 -6.39 -4.48 -0.81
C LEU A 207 -4.89 -4.25 -0.58
N ASP A 208 -4.41 -3.02 -0.74
CA ASP A 208 -3.03 -2.62 -0.47
C ASP A 208 -2.81 -2.19 1.00
N HIS A 209 -3.83 -2.38 1.85
CA HIS A 209 -3.81 -1.88 3.23
C HIS A 209 -2.92 -2.76 4.14
N PRO A 210 -2.09 -2.20 5.04
CA PRO A 210 -1.16 -2.99 5.87
C PRO A 210 -1.84 -3.90 6.91
N PHE A 211 -3.03 -3.53 7.39
CA PHE A 211 -3.83 -4.39 8.28
C PHE A 211 -4.66 -5.42 7.50
N THR A 212 -4.38 -6.70 7.72
CA THR A 212 -5.14 -7.84 7.19
C THR A 212 -6.64 -7.73 7.49
N GLU A 213 -6.99 -7.26 8.69
CA GLU A 213 -8.38 -7.02 9.13
C GLU A 213 -9.17 -6.14 8.13
N VAL A 214 -8.49 -5.13 7.56
CA VAL A 214 -9.08 -4.21 6.56
C VAL A 214 -9.28 -4.93 5.24
N ILE A 215 -8.25 -5.65 4.79
CA ILE A 215 -8.27 -6.43 3.56
C ILE A 215 -9.42 -7.44 3.62
N ASP A 216 -9.49 -8.27 4.66
CA ASP A 216 -10.48 -9.34 4.84
C ASP A 216 -11.92 -8.82 4.83
N ARG A 217 -12.16 -7.66 5.46
CA ARG A 217 -13.49 -7.03 5.47
C ARG A 217 -13.82 -6.35 4.14
N SER A 218 -12.84 -5.79 3.43
CA SER A 218 -13.06 -5.18 2.11
C SER A 218 -13.53 -6.19 1.06
N ILE A 219 -13.06 -7.44 1.16
CA ILE A 219 -13.48 -8.51 0.26
C ILE A 219 -14.82 -9.14 0.66
N CYS A 220 -15.27 -9.04 1.92
CA CYS A 220 -16.57 -9.53 2.40
C CYS A 220 -16.87 -11.03 2.09
N GLY A 221 -15.86 -11.90 2.13
CA GLY A 221 -16.01 -13.30 1.64
C GLY A 221 -16.30 -13.39 0.13
N GLY A 222 -16.07 -12.30 -0.60
CA GLY A 222 -16.20 -12.20 -2.04
C GLY A 222 -15.26 -13.16 -2.76
N ILE A 223 -14.08 -13.43 -2.20
CA ILE A 223 -13.18 -14.47 -2.69
C ILE A 223 -13.90 -15.83 -2.70
N ASP A 224 -14.51 -16.24 -1.59
CA ASP A 224 -15.24 -17.50 -1.51
C ASP A 224 -16.45 -17.55 -2.45
N LYS A 225 -17.17 -16.43 -2.59
CA LYS A 225 -18.30 -16.32 -3.54
C LYS A 225 -17.85 -16.40 -4.99
N ILE A 226 -16.76 -15.74 -5.36
CA ILE A 226 -16.19 -15.79 -6.71
C ILE A 226 -15.63 -17.20 -6.97
N PHE A 227 -14.98 -17.82 -5.97
CA PHE A 227 -14.49 -19.19 -6.07
C PHE A 227 -15.63 -20.20 -6.20
N SER A 228 -16.71 -20.04 -5.44
CA SER A 228 -17.93 -20.84 -5.61
C SER A 228 -18.54 -20.65 -7.01
N LEU A 229 -18.58 -19.42 -7.54
CA LEU A 229 -19.05 -19.17 -8.91
C LEU A 229 -18.16 -19.86 -9.96
N PHE A 230 -16.85 -19.84 -9.76
CA PHE A 230 -15.88 -20.57 -10.59
C PHE A 230 -16.13 -22.09 -10.55
N GLN A 231 -16.31 -22.66 -9.36
CA GLN A 231 -16.57 -24.09 -9.17
C GLN A 231 -17.91 -24.52 -9.77
N ARG A 232 -18.96 -23.72 -9.62
CA ARG A 232 -20.32 -24.04 -10.11
C ARG A 232 -20.42 -24.13 -11.63
N ASN A 233 -19.50 -23.50 -12.37
CA ASN A 233 -19.43 -23.58 -13.83
C ASN A 233 -20.77 -23.36 -14.56
N ILE A 234 -21.57 -22.39 -14.09
CA ILE A 234 -22.94 -22.15 -14.59
C ILE A 234 -22.92 -21.77 -16.07
N SER A 235 -21.91 -21.00 -16.47
CA SER A 235 -21.65 -20.66 -17.87
C SER A 235 -20.16 -20.43 -18.07
N LYS A 236 -19.67 -20.63 -19.30
CA LYS A 236 -18.29 -20.29 -19.68
C LYS A 236 -17.96 -18.84 -19.32
N TYR A 237 -18.85 -17.91 -19.68
CA TYR A 237 -18.67 -16.48 -19.40
C TYR A 237 -18.47 -16.22 -17.90
N SER A 238 -19.35 -16.72 -17.04
CA SER A 238 -19.26 -16.53 -15.59
C SER A 238 -18.02 -17.20 -15.00
N LYS A 239 -17.64 -18.39 -15.49
CA LYS A 239 -16.47 -19.12 -15.01
C LYS A 239 -15.17 -18.44 -15.40
N ASP A 240 -15.06 -17.96 -16.64
CA ASP A 240 -13.91 -17.22 -17.14
C ASP A 240 -13.71 -15.93 -16.34
N ARG A 241 -14.79 -15.16 -16.12
CA ARG A 241 -14.75 -13.94 -15.31
C ARG A 241 -14.34 -14.22 -13.87
N ALA A 242 -14.92 -15.25 -13.23
CA ALA A 242 -14.57 -15.62 -11.87
C ALA A 242 -13.10 -16.04 -11.77
N CYS A 243 -12.61 -16.84 -12.72
CA CYS A 243 -11.22 -17.27 -12.78
C CYS A 243 -10.25 -16.08 -12.93
N PHE A 244 -10.54 -15.14 -13.84
CA PHE A 244 -9.73 -13.94 -14.01
C PHE A 244 -9.75 -13.05 -12.77
N CYS A 245 -10.92 -12.83 -12.16
CA CYS A 245 -11.02 -12.07 -10.91
C CYS A 245 -10.16 -12.67 -9.80
N LEU A 246 -10.24 -13.99 -9.58
CA LEU A 246 -9.42 -14.66 -8.57
C LEU A 246 -7.92 -14.55 -8.89
N GLY A 247 -7.52 -14.79 -10.14
CA GLY A 247 -6.11 -14.68 -10.51
C GLY A 247 -5.55 -13.25 -10.37
N LEU A 248 -6.37 -12.22 -10.60
CA LEU A 248 -6.01 -10.83 -10.33
C LEU A 248 -5.89 -10.53 -8.83
N LEU A 249 -6.82 -11.05 -8.02
CA LEU A 249 -6.81 -10.86 -6.56
C LEU A 249 -5.57 -11.48 -5.92
N TYR A 250 -5.07 -12.59 -6.45
CA TYR A 250 -3.85 -13.27 -5.98
C TYR A 250 -2.58 -12.84 -6.74
N LYS A 251 -2.58 -11.68 -7.40
CA LYS A 251 -1.38 -11.15 -8.07
C LYS A 251 -0.20 -11.06 -7.09
N GLY A 252 0.88 -11.78 -7.39
CA GLY A 252 2.08 -11.83 -6.53
C GLY A 252 1.91 -12.55 -5.19
N GLN A 253 0.73 -13.08 -4.91
CA GLN A 253 0.43 -13.84 -3.69
C GLN A 253 0.37 -15.34 -4.01
N GLU A 254 0.69 -16.18 -3.02
CA GLU A 254 0.54 -17.63 -3.17
C GLU A 254 -0.95 -17.99 -3.23
N LEU A 255 -1.33 -18.84 -4.20
CA LEU A 255 -2.69 -19.35 -4.27
C LEU A 255 -2.94 -20.37 -3.15
N PRO A 256 -4.10 -20.33 -2.48
CA PRO A 256 -4.48 -21.37 -1.55
C PRO A 256 -4.56 -22.73 -2.27
N GLN A 257 -4.15 -23.81 -1.61
CA GLN A 257 -4.20 -25.16 -2.18
C GLN A 257 -5.59 -25.54 -2.68
N SER A 258 -6.65 -25.06 -2.02
CA SER A 258 -8.04 -25.27 -2.43
C SER A 258 -8.36 -24.68 -3.81
N MET A 259 -7.57 -23.71 -4.30
CA MET A 259 -7.77 -23.00 -5.55
C MET A 259 -6.81 -23.40 -6.67
N ASN A 260 -6.02 -24.47 -6.50
CA ASN A 260 -5.05 -24.94 -7.49
C ASN A 260 -5.66 -25.22 -8.89
N SER A 261 -6.96 -25.53 -8.95
CA SER A 261 -7.71 -25.71 -10.20
C SER A 261 -7.77 -24.45 -11.08
N LEU A 262 -7.51 -23.26 -10.53
CA LEU A 262 -7.43 -22.01 -11.29
C LEU A 262 -6.31 -22.02 -12.33
N ILE A 263 -5.10 -22.47 -11.95
CA ILE A 263 -3.95 -22.49 -12.87
C ILE A 263 -4.22 -23.45 -14.03
N ALA A 264 -4.77 -24.63 -13.74
CA ALA A 264 -5.15 -25.61 -14.77
C ALA A 264 -6.19 -25.03 -15.73
N TYR A 265 -7.19 -24.31 -15.23
CA TYR A 265 -8.21 -23.68 -16.07
C TYR A 265 -7.62 -22.52 -16.91
N LEU A 266 -6.77 -21.67 -16.34
CA LEU A 266 -6.07 -20.62 -17.09
C LEU A 266 -5.22 -21.19 -18.24
N LYS A 267 -4.53 -22.31 -18.01
CA LYS A 267 -3.78 -23.03 -19.06
C LYS A 267 -4.68 -23.54 -20.18
N LEU A 268 -5.91 -23.98 -19.87
CA LEU A 268 -6.90 -24.35 -20.88
C LEU A 268 -7.29 -23.13 -21.74
N LEU A 269 -7.52 -21.98 -21.09
CA LEU A 269 -7.92 -20.73 -21.77
C LEU A 269 -6.83 -20.15 -22.69
N LEU A 270 -5.56 -20.58 -22.55
CA LEU A 270 -4.50 -20.25 -23.52
C LEU A 270 -4.75 -20.84 -24.93
N LYS A 271 -5.70 -21.76 -25.07
CA LYS A 271 -6.12 -22.36 -26.34
C LYS A 271 -7.50 -21.87 -26.79
N ASP A 272 -8.10 -20.92 -26.07
CA ASP A 272 -9.41 -20.38 -26.44
C ASP A 272 -9.31 -19.57 -27.74
N ASP A 273 -10.27 -19.78 -28.63
CA ASP A 273 -10.36 -19.07 -29.93
C ASP A 273 -10.64 -17.57 -29.75
N THR A 274 -11.22 -17.18 -28.62
CA THR A 274 -11.48 -15.78 -28.31
C THR A 274 -10.18 -15.11 -27.89
N GLU A 275 -9.65 -14.24 -28.75
CA GLU A 275 -8.41 -13.50 -28.50
C GLU A 275 -8.39 -12.78 -27.14
N TRP A 276 -9.54 -12.20 -26.76
CA TRP A 276 -9.68 -11.54 -25.45
C TRP A 276 -9.50 -12.52 -24.29
N VAL A 277 -10.13 -13.70 -24.33
CA VAL A 277 -10.05 -14.72 -23.27
C VAL A 277 -8.62 -15.24 -23.18
N ASN A 278 -8.03 -15.57 -24.33
CA ASN A 278 -6.66 -16.05 -24.46
C ASN A 278 -5.63 -15.06 -23.88
N SER A 279 -5.75 -13.78 -24.27
CA SER A 279 -4.85 -12.72 -23.82
C SER A 279 -4.97 -12.45 -22.32
N ASN A 280 -6.19 -12.43 -21.78
CA ASN A 280 -6.40 -12.28 -20.34
C ASN A 280 -5.82 -13.46 -19.56
N ALA A 281 -5.99 -14.69 -20.04
CA ALA A 281 -5.41 -15.86 -19.40
C ALA A 281 -3.87 -15.75 -19.30
N ARG A 282 -3.19 -15.27 -20.36
CA ARG A 282 -1.74 -15.01 -20.32
C ARG A 282 -1.36 -13.97 -19.27
N ILE A 283 -2.05 -12.82 -19.24
CA ILE A 283 -1.77 -11.74 -18.28
C ILE A 283 -1.95 -12.23 -16.84
N VAL A 284 -3.05 -12.93 -16.58
CA VAL A 284 -3.34 -13.46 -15.24
C VAL A 284 -2.30 -14.48 -14.81
N LEU A 285 -1.87 -15.39 -15.69
CA LEU A 285 -0.78 -16.33 -15.40
C LEU A 285 0.54 -15.59 -15.10
N GLN A 286 0.86 -14.53 -15.85
CA GLN A 286 2.04 -13.71 -15.57
C GLN A 286 1.97 -13.09 -14.17
N PHE A 287 0.83 -12.52 -13.78
CA PHE A 287 0.64 -11.96 -12.45
C PHE A 287 0.73 -12.98 -11.32
N LEU A 288 0.19 -14.18 -11.52
CA LEU A 288 0.32 -15.27 -10.54
C LEU A 288 1.76 -15.76 -10.44
N SER A 289 2.48 -15.82 -11.55
CA SER A 289 3.89 -16.25 -11.62
C SER A 289 4.87 -15.31 -10.91
N LEU A 290 4.44 -14.13 -10.48
CA LEU A 290 5.24 -13.25 -9.62
C LEU A 290 5.55 -13.92 -8.27
N ASN A 291 4.68 -14.81 -7.79
CA ASN A 291 4.93 -15.67 -6.63
C ASN A 291 5.68 -16.95 -7.05
N ALA A 292 6.68 -17.37 -6.25
CA ALA A 292 7.53 -18.51 -6.58
C ALA A 292 6.80 -19.86 -6.59
N VAL A 293 5.86 -20.10 -5.67
CA VAL A 293 5.11 -21.35 -5.58
C VAL A 293 4.18 -21.50 -6.78
N ASN A 294 3.42 -20.44 -7.09
CA ASN A 294 2.53 -20.43 -8.26
C ASN A 294 3.31 -20.62 -9.57
N ARG A 295 4.49 -20.00 -9.71
CA ARG A 295 5.34 -20.15 -10.89
C ARG A 295 5.72 -21.61 -11.14
N LEU A 296 6.11 -22.35 -10.10
CA LEU A 296 6.43 -23.77 -10.22
C LEU A 296 5.22 -24.59 -10.73
N GLU A 297 4.01 -24.31 -10.23
CA GLU A 297 2.80 -24.97 -10.69
C GLU A 297 2.40 -24.57 -12.13
N ILE A 298 2.67 -23.31 -12.52
CA ILE A 298 2.47 -22.84 -13.89
C ILE A 298 3.43 -23.54 -14.86
N ASP A 299 4.69 -23.71 -14.49
CA ASP A 299 5.69 -24.36 -15.35
C ASP A 299 5.52 -25.88 -15.40
N ASN A 300 4.73 -26.47 -14.49
CA ASN A 300 4.43 -27.90 -14.49
C ASN A 300 3.64 -28.31 -15.75
N PRO A 301 4.17 -29.22 -16.60
CA PRO A 301 3.51 -29.66 -17.83
C PRO A 301 2.29 -30.57 -17.58
N VAL A 302 2.11 -31.10 -16.36
CA VAL A 302 0.99 -31.98 -16.03
C VAL A 302 -0.25 -31.16 -15.69
N ILE A 303 -1.24 -31.13 -16.59
CA ILE A 303 -2.57 -30.62 -16.28
C ILE A 303 -3.30 -31.67 -15.44
N LYS A 304 -3.35 -31.48 -14.12
CA LYS A 304 -4.26 -32.28 -13.26
C LYS A 304 -5.69 -31.77 -13.47
N VAL A 305 -6.36 -32.25 -14.52
CA VAL A 305 -7.82 -32.08 -14.65
C VAL A 305 -8.46 -33.07 -13.70
N VAL A 306 -8.80 -32.63 -12.48
CA VAL A 306 -9.72 -33.38 -11.63
C VAL A 306 -11.11 -33.14 -12.19
N VAL A 307 -11.61 -34.13 -12.93
CA VAL A 307 -13.00 -34.19 -13.36
C VAL A 307 -13.82 -34.62 -12.14
N HIS A 308 -14.68 -33.73 -11.66
CA HIS A 308 -15.79 -34.05 -10.77
C HIS A 308 -17.08 -33.74 -11.50
#